data_AF-A0A2E6VXT3-F1
#
_entry.id   AF-A0A2E6VXT3-F1
#
_cell.length_a   1.000
_cell.length_b   1.000
_cell.length_c   1.000
_cell.angle_alpha   90.00
_cell.angle_beta   90.00
_cell.angle_gamma   90.00
#
_symmetry.space_group_name_H-M   'P 1'
#
loop_
_entity.id
_entity.type
_entity.pdbx_description
1 polymer ?
#
loop_
_entity_poly.entity_id
_entity_poly.type
_entity_poly.pdbx_seq_one_letter_code
_entity_poly.pdbx_strand_id
1 'polypeptide(L)'
;MGIFQPNARYCGSDDQGLIKPAIVIHNLAHAEEALAGALAAKRQILLFSPKDAASVLGYEIFIGIIEEATKIYPDSKFCTVFDCGDKIGIALAVIRAGAKRISFKGNKQILAKLFSISSGYGVNIIEWPATYLDLNNAKNPKIAIQAYLNDVIYENA
;
A
#
# COMPACT_ATOMS: atom_id res chain seq x y z
N MET A 1 -26.61 10.94 4.92
CA MET A 1 -26.70 9.58 4.37
C MET A 1 -25.44 9.35 3.54
N GLY A 2 -24.50 8.56 4.08
CA GLY A 2 -23.16 8.40 3.53
C GLY A 2 -23.14 7.33 2.45
N ILE A 3 -22.68 7.71 1.27
CA ILE A 3 -22.22 6.80 0.21
C ILE A 3 -20.70 6.82 0.23
N PHE A 4 -20.11 6.17 1.24
CA PHE A 4 -18.70 5.78 1.19
C PHE A 4 -18.63 4.54 0.28
N GLN A 5 -18.43 4.76 -1.01
CA GLN A 5 -18.27 3.65 -1.96
C GLN A 5 -17.02 2.84 -1.58
N PRO A 6 -17.02 1.50 -1.75
CA PRO A 6 -15.95 0.66 -1.24
C PRO A 6 -14.78 0.72 -2.23
N ASN A 7 -13.93 1.74 -2.10
CA ASN A 7 -12.75 1.93 -2.96
C ASN A 7 -11.54 1.14 -2.44
N ALA A 8 -11.79 0.13 -1.60
CA ALA A 8 -10.81 -0.59 -0.82
C ALA A 8 -10.33 -1.87 -1.56
N ARG A 9 -10.24 -1.83 -2.88
CA ARG A 9 -10.89 -2.90 -3.65
C ARG A 9 -10.09 -4.06 -4.21
N TYR A 10 -8.76 -4.09 -4.27
CA TYR A 10 -8.12 -5.36 -4.66
C TYR A 10 -6.89 -5.74 -3.86
N CYS A 11 -7.14 -6.08 -2.59
CA CYS A 11 -6.57 -7.32 -2.08
C CYS A 11 -7.51 -8.46 -2.42
N GLY A 12 -7.26 -9.13 -3.54
CA GLY A 12 -7.92 -10.39 -3.86
C GLY A 12 -7.81 -11.38 -2.70
N SER A 13 -8.81 -12.27 -2.59
CA SER A 13 -8.92 -13.38 -1.65
C SER A 13 -7.77 -14.39 -1.71
N ASP A 14 -6.91 -14.28 -2.72
CA ASP A 14 -5.92 -15.29 -3.09
C ASP A 14 -4.57 -15.01 -2.40
N ASP A 15 -4.59 -14.71 -1.09
CA ASP A 15 -3.41 -14.47 -0.24
C ASP A 15 -2.69 -15.80 0.12
N GLN A 16 -2.70 -16.77 -0.80
CA GLN A 16 -2.00 -18.06 -0.69
C GLN A 16 -0.52 -17.85 -1.07
N GLY A 17 0.27 -17.29 -0.14
CA GLY A 17 1.71 -17.54 -0.07
C GLY A 17 2.67 -16.80 -1.02
N LEU A 18 2.22 -15.96 -1.96
CA LEU A 18 3.14 -15.15 -2.79
C LEU A 18 3.51 -13.83 -2.11
N ILE A 19 4.80 -13.60 -1.90
CA ILE A 19 5.35 -12.30 -1.50
C ILE A 19 5.06 -11.29 -2.62
N LYS A 20 4.20 -10.30 -2.33
CA LYS A 20 3.86 -9.24 -3.28
C LYS A 20 4.97 -8.19 -3.28
N PRO A 21 5.51 -7.78 -4.46
CA PRO A 21 6.50 -6.72 -4.54
C PRO A 21 5.95 -5.44 -3.93
N ALA A 22 6.75 -4.77 -3.10
CA ALA A 22 6.34 -3.56 -2.42
C ALA A 22 7.04 -2.34 -3.00
N ILE A 23 6.23 -1.33 -3.35
CA ILE A 23 6.68 -0.09 -3.96
C ILE A 23 6.18 1.07 -3.10
N VAL A 24 7.10 1.93 -2.67
CA VAL A 24 6.80 3.16 -1.92
C VAL A 24 6.67 4.32 -2.91
N ILE A 25 5.53 5.00 -2.87
CA ILE A 25 5.21 6.12 -3.75
C ILE A 25 5.12 7.42 -2.94
N HIS A 26 5.43 8.57 -3.53
CA HIS A 26 5.45 9.85 -2.81
C HIS A 26 4.55 10.93 -3.45
N ASN A 27 4.10 10.70 -4.67
CA ASN A 27 3.31 11.64 -5.46
C ASN A 27 2.47 10.87 -6.51
N LEU A 28 1.65 11.59 -7.27
CA LEU A 28 0.78 11.02 -8.30
C LEU A 28 1.58 10.32 -9.42
N ALA A 29 2.64 10.95 -9.92
CA ALA A 29 3.47 10.36 -10.98
C ALA A 29 4.09 9.01 -10.56
N HIS A 30 4.51 8.89 -9.30
CA HIS A 30 4.99 7.63 -8.74
C HIS A 30 3.90 6.55 -8.72
N ALA A 31 2.66 6.92 -8.38
CA ALA A 31 1.52 6.00 -8.38
C ALA A 31 1.20 5.53 -9.80
N GLU A 32 1.12 6.45 -10.76
CA GLU A 32 0.85 6.16 -12.17
C GLU A 32 1.87 5.18 -12.75
N GLU A 33 3.17 5.46 -12.57
CA GLU A 33 4.23 4.58 -13.08
C GLU A 33 4.20 3.20 -12.40
N ALA A 34 3.92 3.13 -11.09
CA ALA A 34 3.81 1.86 -10.39
C ALA A 34 2.63 1.03 -10.88
N LEU A 35 1.46 1.65 -11.09
CA LEU A 35 0.27 0.97 -11.62
C LEU A 35 0.47 0.54 -13.08
N ALA A 36 1.09 1.37 -13.91
CA ALA A 36 1.46 1.03 -15.28
C ALA A 36 2.42 -0.17 -15.33
N GLY A 37 3.46 -0.16 -14.47
CA GLY A 37 4.42 -1.25 -14.34
C GLY A 37 3.78 -2.55 -13.88
N ALA A 38 2.92 -2.51 -12.87
CA ALA A 38 2.16 -3.68 -12.41
C ALA A 38 1.26 -4.27 -13.50
N LEU A 39 0.56 -3.41 -14.25
CA LEU A 39 -0.29 -3.83 -15.36
C LEU A 39 0.53 -4.49 -16.47
N ALA A 40 1.64 -3.88 -16.87
CA ALA A 40 2.54 -4.41 -17.90
C ALA A 40 3.16 -5.76 -17.48
N ALA A 41 3.57 -5.89 -16.22
CA ALA A 41 4.10 -7.12 -15.65
C ALA A 41 3.03 -8.17 -15.32
N LYS A 42 1.74 -7.82 -15.41
CA LYS A 42 0.59 -8.64 -14.98
C LYS A 42 0.73 -9.13 -13.53
N ARG A 43 1.29 -8.30 -12.65
CA ARG A 43 1.55 -8.64 -11.25
C ARG A 43 0.70 -7.80 -10.30
N GLN A 44 0.35 -8.39 -9.16
CA GLN A 44 -0.22 -7.64 -8.05
C GLN A 44 0.91 -7.06 -7.18
N ILE A 45 0.86 -5.77 -6.88
CA ILE A 45 1.86 -5.07 -6.05
C ILE A 45 1.27 -4.54 -4.74
N LEU A 46 2.12 -4.30 -3.75
CA LEU A 46 1.79 -3.47 -2.59
C LEU A 46 2.25 -2.04 -2.85
N LEU A 47 1.33 -1.07 -2.75
CA LEU A 47 1.65 0.35 -2.77
C LEU A 47 1.69 0.88 -1.35
N PHE A 48 2.89 1.17 -0.88
CA PHE A 48 3.12 1.77 0.42
C PHE A 48 3.09 3.29 0.34
N SER A 49 2.45 3.92 1.32
CA SER A 49 2.75 5.31 1.62
C SER A 49 4.20 5.44 2.09
N PRO A 50 4.83 6.63 1.93
CA PRO A 50 6.11 6.87 2.55
C PRO A 50 6.02 6.65 4.06
N LYS A 51 7.16 6.32 4.68
CA LYS A 51 7.25 6.22 6.14
C LYS A 51 6.74 7.51 6.78
N ASP A 52 5.90 7.36 7.80
CA ASP A 52 5.28 8.46 8.52
C ASP A 52 4.40 9.42 7.68
N ALA A 53 4.13 9.13 6.40
CA ALA A 53 3.42 10.04 5.49
C ALA A 53 2.02 10.41 5.99
N ALA A 54 1.31 9.44 6.58
CA ALA A 54 0.00 9.66 7.18
C ALA A 54 0.05 10.69 8.33
N SER A 55 1.22 10.91 8.91
CA SER A 55 1.44 11.91 9.97
C SER A 55 1.89 13.28 9.46
N VAL A 56 2.55 13.33 8.30
CA VAL A 56 3.20 14.55 7.78
C VAL A 56 2.29 15.31 6.82
N LEU A 57 1.59 14.59 5.94
CA LEU A 57 0.74 15.16 4.90
C LEU A 57 -0.76 14.90 5.14
N GLY A 58 -1.09 13.96 6.03
CA GLY A 58 -2.44 13.42 6.18
C GLY A 58 -2.67 12.24 5.24
N TYR A 59 -3.34 11.20 5.73
CA TYR A 59 -3.61 9.98 4.96
C TYR A 59 -4.56 10.23 3.79
N GLU A 60 -5.34 11.30 3.86
CA GLU A 60 -6.29 11.74 2.84
C GLU A 60 -5.59 12.10 1.52
N ILE A 61 -4.40 12.70 1.57
CA ILE A 61 -3.62 13.02 0.36
C ILE A 61 -3.19 11.74 -0.34
N PHE A 62 -2.76 10.74 0.42
CA PHE A 62 -2.37 9.44 -0.14
C PHE A 62 -3.58 8.74 -0.79
N ILE A 63 -4.76 8.82 -0.17
CA ILE A 63 -6.01 8.33 -0.80
C ILE A 63 -6.26 9.04 -2.12
N GLY A 64 -6.19 10.37 -2.17
CA GLY A 64 -6.42 11.14 -3.39
C GLY A 64 -5.44 10.79 -4.53
N ILE A 65 -4.16 10.57 -4.20
CA ILE A 65 -3.15 10.08 -5.16
C ILE A 65 -3.55 8.73 -5.76
N ILE A 66 -3.96 7.78 -4.91
CA ILE A 66 -4.37 6.45 -5.37
C ILE A 66 -5.63 6.52 -6.21
N GLU A 67 -6.63 7.31 -5.80
CA GLU A 67 -7.87 7.46 -6.53
C GLU A 67 -7.64 8.02 -7.94
N GLU A 68 -6.77 9.03 -8.07
CA GLU A 68 -6.47 9.63 -9.37
C GLU A 68 -5.68 8.66 -10.27
N ALA A 69 -4.65 8.00 -9.75
CA ALA A 69 -3.88 7.01 -10.51
C ALA A 69 -4.76 5.83 -10.97
N THR A 70 -5.73 5.42 -10.14
CA THR A 70 -6.66 4.33 -10.46
C THR A 70 -7.60 4.68 -11.61
N LYS A 71 -7.98 5.96 -11.77
CA LYS A 71 -8.79 6.39 -12.92
C LYS A 71 -8.06 6.17 -14.24
N ILE A 72 -6.73 6.31 -14.23
CA ILE A 72 -5.87 6.14 -15.40
C ILE A 72 -5.58 4.65 -15.66
N TYR A 73 -5.37 3.86 -14.60
CA TYR A 73 -5.03 2.44 -14.68
C TYR A 73 -6.03 1.54 -13.92
N PRO A 74 -7.31 1.49 -14.35
CA PRO A 74 -8.36 0.79 -13.61
C PRO A 74 -8.16 -0.73 -13.54
N ASP A 75 -7.43 -1.31 -14.49
CA ASP A 75 -7.17 -2.75 -14.56
C ASP A 75 -5.91 -3.18 -13.79
N SER A 76 -5.17 -2.23 -13.21
CA SER A 76 -3.96 -2.55 -12.45
C SER A 76 -4.31 -3.24 -11.13
N LYS A 77 -3.57 -4.28 -10.77
CA LYS A 77 -3.80 -5.06 -9.55
C LYS A 77 -2.87 -4.54 -8.45
N PHE A 78 -3.42 -3.95 -7.39
CA PHE A 78 -2.62 -3.46 -6.27
C PHE A 78 -3.38 -3.46 -4.94
N CYS A 79 -2.62 -3.54 -3.85
CA CYS A 79 -3.09 -3.31 -2.48
C CYS A 79 -2.42 -2.06 -1.91
N THR A 80 -3.18 -1.13 -1.37
CA THR A 80 -2.62 0.02 -0.64
C THR A 80 -2.26 -0.37 0.79
N VAL A 81 -1.12 0.11 1.27
CA VAL A 81 -0.66 -0.03 2.65
C VAL A 81 -0.32 1.35 3.20
N PHE A 82 -0.99 1.74 4.27
CA PHE A 82 -0.71 3.00 4.95
C PHE A 82 0.30 2.78 6.07
N ASP A 83 1.48 3.37 5.95
CA ASP A 83 2.44 3.41 7.05
C ASP A 83 1.99 4.42 8.11
N CYS A 84 1.66 3.90 9.29
CA CYS A 84 1.15 4.67 10.42
C CYS A 84 2.23 4.96 11.47
N GLY A 85 3.49 4.58 11.22
CA GLY A 85 4.57 4.66 12.20
C GLY A 85 4.15 4.02 13.52
N ASP A 86 4.37 4.72 14.64
CA ASP A 86 3.94 4.34 15.98
C ASP A 86 2.69 5.10 16.50
N LYS A 87 2.01 5.82 15.61
CA LYS A 87 0.94 6.76 15.97
C LYS A 87 -0.43 6.09 15.91
N ILE A 88 -0.87 5.56 17.04
CA ILE A 88 -2.15 4.83 17.15
C ILE A 88 -3.35 5.67 16.67
N GLY A 89 -3.35 6.98 16.92
CA GLY A 89 -4.43 7.87 16.47
C GLY A 89 -4.57 7.90 14.94
N ILE A 90 -3.44 7.93 14.23
CA ILE A 90 -3.39 7.88 12.77
C ILE A 90 -3.84 6.51 12.26
N ALA A 91 -3.34 5.42 12.87
CA ALA A 91 -3.77 4.07 12.52
C ALA A 91 -5.30 3.89 12.62
N LEU A 92 -5.90 4.39 13.70
CA LEU A 92 -7.35 4.35 13.88
C LEU A 92 -8.11 5.23 12.88
N ALA A 93 -7.59 6.41 12.53
CA ALA A 93 -8.20 7.27 11.52
C ALA A 93 -8.23 6.58 10.15
N VAL A 94 -7.10 6.00 9.75
CA VAL A 94 -6.94 5.25 8.49
C VAL A 94 -7.84 4.01 8.44
N ILE A 95 -7.96 3.26 9.55
CA ILE A 95 -8.90 2.13 9.66
C ILE A 95 -10.34 2.59 9.45
N ARG A 96 -10.74 3.69 10.10
CA ARG A 96 -12.10 4.26 9.96
C ARG A 96 -12.38 4.80 8.57
N ALA A 97 -11.34 5.28 7.88
CA ALA A 97 -11.41 5.67 6.48
C ALA A 97 -11.47 4.47 5.51
N GLY A 98 -11.53 3.24 6.01
CA GLY A 98 -11.78 2.03 5.20
C GLY A 98 -10.54 1.40 4.58
N ALA A 99 -9.34 1.75 5.02
CA ALA A 99 -8.11 1.09 4.58
C ALA A 99 -8.17 -0.42 4.83
N LYS A 100 -7.63 -1.23 3.91
CA LYS A 100 -7.57 -2.70 4.09
C LYS A 100 -6.27 -3.19 4.69
N ARG A 101 -5.19 -2.44 4.51
CA ARG A 101 -3.88 -2.76 5.07
C ARG A 101 -3.23 -1.53 5.66
N ILE A 102 -2.66 -1.69 6.85
CA ILE A 102 -1.81 -0.68 7.47
C ILE A 102 -0.50 -1.32 7.91
N SER A 103 0.57 -0.54 7.96
CA SER A 103 1.77 -0.91 8.68
C SER A 103 1.86 -0.07 9.95
N PHE A 104 2.17 -0.72 11.07
CA PHE A 104 2.25 -0.08 12.37
C PHE A 104 3.44 -0.64 13.16
N LYS A 105 4.26 0.26 13.68
CA LYS A 105 5.39 -0.04 14.55
C LYS A 105 5.00 0.22 15.99
N GLY A 106 4.89 -0.82 16.81
CA GLY A 106 4.64 -0.64 18.23
C GLY A 106 4.94 -1.89 19.03
N ASN A 107 4.86 -1.76 20.36
CA ASN A 107 5.03 -2.91 21.23
C ASN A 107 3.85 -3.89 21.09
N LYS A 108 4.05 -5.13 21.55
CA LYS A 108 3.05 -6.21 21.45
C LYS A 108 1.70 -5.85 22.08
N GLN A 109 1.69 -5.06 23.15
CA GLN A 109 0.46 -4.66 23.85
C GLN A 109 -0.38 -3.69 23.01
N ILE A 110 0.27 -2.72 22.36
CA ILE A 110 -0.39 -1.77 21.46
C ILE A 110 -0.88 -2.48 20.20
N LEU A 111 -0.04 -3.35 19.61
CA LEU A 111 -0.44 -4.16 18.46
C LEU A 111 -1.66 -5.03 18.78
N ALA A 112 -1.69 -5.72 19.93
CA ALA A 112 -2.84 -6.53 20.33
C ALA A 112 -4.14 -5.71 20.45
N LYS A 113 -4.05 -4.49 21.00
CA LYS A 113 -5.20 -3.57 21.04
C LYS A 113 -5.63 -3.14 19.64
N LEU A 114 -4.67 -2.82 18.78
CA LEU A 114 -4.95 -2.40 17.42
C LEU A 114 -5.57 -3.53 16.59
N PHE A 115 -5.09 -4.77 16.75
CA PHE A 115 -5.66 -5.97 16.13
C PHE A 115 -7.10 -6.23 16.60
N SER A 116 -7.36 -6.11 17.90
CA SER A 116 -8.72 -6.27 18.44
C SER A 116 -9.70 -5.30 17.78
N ILE A 117 -9.28 -4.04 17.61
CA ILE A 117 -10.08 -3.01 16.93
C ILE A 117 -10.18 -3.30 15.43
N SER A 118 -9.05 -3.61 14.77
CA SER A 118 -8.96 -3.76 13.31
C SER A 118 -9.74 -4.97 12.79
N SER A 119 -9.88 -6.02 13.62
CA SER A 119 -10.64 -7.23 13.29
C SER A 119 -12.11 -6.93 12.96
N GLY A 120 -12.73 -5.99 13.69
CA GLY A 120 -14.10 -5.54 13.42
C GLY A 120 -14.28 -4.74 12.12
N TYR A 121 -13.18 -4.26 11.52
CA TYR A 121 -13.18 -3.47 10.30
C TYR A 121 -12.60 -4.25 9.09
N GLY A 122 -12.15 -5.49 9.30
CA GLY A 122 -11.51 -6.31 8.26
C GLY A 122 -10.21 -5.71 7.74
N VAL A 123 -9.41 -5.10 8.63
CA VAL A 123 -8.12 -4.48 8.29
C VAL A 123 -6.96 -5.36 8.75
N ASN A 124 -6.03 -5.64 7.84
CA ASN A 124 -4.83 -6.41 8.11
C ASN A 124 -3.68 -5.46 8.49
N ILE A 125 -3.07 -5.71 9.65
CA ILE A 125 -1.83 -5.05 10.04
C ILE A 125 -0.68 -5.90 9.50
N ILE A 126 0.18 -5.28 8.69
CA ILE A 126 1.32 -5.98 8.07
C ILE A 126 2.64 -5.32 8.47
N GLU A 127 3.69 -6.13 8.53
CA GLU A 127 5.05 -5.64 8.66
C GLU A 127 5.57 -5.08 7.34
N TRP A 128 6.60 -4.26 7.42
CA TRP A 128 7.35 -3.86 6.23
C TRP A 128 8.02 -5.09 5.62
N PRO A 129 7.93 -5.28 4.30
CA PRO A 129 8.63 -6.36 3.63
C PRO A 129 10.14 -6.13 3.69
N ALA A 130 10.90 -7.23 3.73
CA ALA A 130 12.36 -7.18 3.78
C ALA A 130 12.97 -6.46 2.56
N THR A 131 12.32 -6.59 1.40
CA THR A 131 12.69 -5.91 0.15
C THR A 131 11.53 -5.02 -0.32
N TYR A 132 11.85 -3.79 -0.68
CA TYR A 132 10.91 -2.83 -1.27
C TYR A 132 11.65 -1.86 -2.17
N LEU A 133 10.94 -1.31 -3.16
CA LEU A 133 11.43 -0.24 -4.02
C LEU A 133 10.87 1.10 -3.55
N ASP A 134 11.73 2.03 -3.13
CA ASP A 134 11.33 3.41 -2.87
C ASP A 134 11.60 4.28 -4.09
N LEU A 135 10.53 4.81 -4.69
CA LEU A 135 10.64 5.61 -5.92
C LEU A 135 11.27 6.98 -5.69
N ASN A 136 11.37 7.48 -4.46
CA ASN A 136 12.14 8.69 -4.18
C ASN A 136 13.66 8.46 -4.32
N ASN A 137 14.10 7.21 -4.22
CA ASN A 137 15.51 6.82 -4.42
C ASN A 137 15.81 6.45 -5.88
N ALA A 138 14.79 6.39 -6.74
CA ALA A 138 14.94 6.03 -8.15
C ALA A 138 15.17 7.28 -9.01
N LYS A 139 16.27 7.32 -9.77
CA LYS A 139 16.51 8.37 -10.77
C LYS A 139 15.50 8.34 -11.91
N ASN A 140 15.05 7.14 -12.28
CA ASN A 140 14.04 6.91 -13.29
C ASN A 140 13.03 5.86 -12.74
N PRO A 141 11.87 6.31 -12.23
CA PRO A 141 10.88 5.42 -11.62
C PRO A 141 10.47 4.27 -12.53
N LYS A 142 10.21 4.53 -13.81
CA LYS A 142 9.78 3.52 -14.78
C LYS A 142 10.78 2.39 -14.94
N ILE A 143 12.06 2.72 -15.15
CA ILE A 143 13.13 1.72 -15.30
C ILE A 143 13.30 0.93 -14.00
N ALA A 144 13.28 1.61 -12.85
CA ALA A 144 13.44 0.97 -11.54
C ALA A 144 12.30 -0.02 -11.25
N ILE A 145 11.05 0.34 -11.57
CA ILE A 145 9.89 -0.54 -11.42
C ILE A 145 10.02 -1.77 -12.31
N GLN A 146 10.40 -1.59 -13.58
CA GLN A 146 10.57 -2.70 -14.50
C GLN A 146 11.64 -3.68 -14.01
N ALA A 147 12.81 -3.17 -13.59
CA ALA A 147 13.87 -4.01 -13.03
C ALA A 147 13.39 -4.75 -11.77
N TYR A 148 12.81 -4.02 -10.80
CA TYR A 148 12.34 -4.59 -9.54
C TYR A 148 11.28 -5.68 -9.74
N LEU A 149 10.30 -5.45 -10.62
CA LEU A 149 9.24 -6.43 -10.88
C LEU A 149 9.76 -7.66 -11.63
N ASN A 150 10.82 -7.53 -12.43
CA ASN A 150 11.49 -8.63 -13.11
C ASN A 150 12.43 -9.42 -12.19
N ASP A 151 13.16 -8.77 -11.30
CA ASP A 151 14.09 -9.45 -10.38
C ASP A 151 13.34 -10.36 -9.39
N VAL A 152 12.17 -9.94 -8.92
CA VAL A 152 11.29 -10.78 -8.08
C VAL A 152 10.74 -12.00 -8.87
N ILE A 153 10.92 -12.08 -10.19
CA ILE A 153 10.64 -13.31 -10.96
C ILE A 153 11.74 -14.34 -10.71
N TYR A 154 13.01 -13.92 -10.68
CA TYR A 154 14.17 -14.81 -10.61
C TYR A 154 14.47 -15.36 -9.21
N GLU A 155 14.00 -14.71 -8.15
CA GLU A 155 14.10 -15.26 -6.78
C GLU A 155 13.07 -16.38 -6.50
N ASN A 156 12.03 -16.51 -7.35
CA ASN A 156 10.92 -17.46 -7.15
C ASN A 156 10.81 -18.52 -8.27
N ALA A 157 11.77 -18.56 -9.21
CA ALA A 157 11.87 -19.53 -10.31
C ALA A 157 12.96 -20.56 -10.02
#